data_AF-A0A2G2XM02-F1
#
_entry.id   AF-A0A2G2XM02-F1
#
_cell.length_a   1.000
_cell.length_b   1.000
_cell.length_c   1.000
_cell.angle_alpha   90.00
_cell.angle_beta   90.00
_cell.angle_gamma   90.00
#
_symmetry.space_group_name_H-M   'P 1'
#
loop_
_entity.id
_entity.type
_entity.pdbx_description
1 polymer ?
#
loop_
_entity_poly.entity_id
_entity_poly.type
_entity_poly.pdbx_seq_one_letter_code
_entity_poly.pdbx_strand_id
1 'polypeptide(L)' 'MSRFLDHKVRTDWSMIEAYQDKMANPFNVQYVDGIAQQTIGSLDCGPFVATYVEYLSDGLQVPNDGLDAGLLRKIYAAL' A
#
# COMPACT_ATOMS: atom_id res chain seq x y z
N MET A 1 2.38 -3.10 -21.01
CA MET A 1 3.47 -2.54 -20.20
C MET A 1 2.87 -1.62 -19.15
N SER A 2 2.67 -2.09 -17.91
CA SER A 2 2.26 -1.21 -16.82
C SER A 2 3.49 -0.48 -16.27
N ARG A 3 3.41 0.84 -16.23
CA ARG A 3 4.46 1.76 -15.75
C ARG A 3 4.42 1.89 -14.22
N PHE A 4 4.02 0.84 -13.51
CA PHE A 4 3.69 0.89 -12.07
C PHE A 4 4.91 0.69 -11.16
N LEU A 5 6.00 0.10 -11.67
CA LEU A 5 7.13 -0.35 -10.86
C LEU A 5 8.42 0.45 -11.06
N ASP A 6 8.38 1.59 -11.77
CA ASP A 6 9.59 2.25 -12.29
C ASP A 6 10.26 3.24 -11.31
N HIS A 7 9.82 3.29 -10.05
CA HIS A 7 10.46 4.11 -9.01
C HIS A 7 10.81 3.28 -7.77
N LYS A 8 11.83 2.42 -7.89
CA LYS A 8 12.59 1.96 -6.73
C LYS A 8 13.54 3.07 -6.29
N VAL A 9 12.99 4.12 -5.69
CA VAL A 9 13.81 5.10 -4.96
C VAL A 9 14.28 4.42 -3.68
N ARG A 10 15.57 4.08 -3.62
CA ARG A 10 16.20 3.70 -2.35
C ARG A 10 16.09 4.93 -1.45
N THR A 11 15.21 4.88 -0.46
CA THR A 11 15.20 5.88 0.61
C THR A 11 16.55 5.80 1.29
N ASP A 12 17.31 6.90 1.25
CA ASP A 12 18.58 6.98 1.96
C ASP A 12 18.28 7.14 3.45
N TRP A 13 18.11 6.00 4.13
CA TRP A 13 17.88 5.93 5.56
C TRP A 13 19.00 6.57 6.39
N SER A 14 20.16 6.85 5.78
CA SER A 14 21.29 7.49 6.46
C SER A 14 21.03 8.92 6.93
N MET A 15 20.06 9.61 6.32
CA MET A 15 19.64 10.94 6.75
C MET A 15 18.74 10.93 7.99
N ILE A 16 18.28 9.77 8.48
CA ILE A 16 17.37 9.69 9.63
C ILE A 16 18.12 9.11 10.83
N GLU A 17 18.46 9.96 11.80
CA GLU A 17 19.26 9.60 13.00
C GLU A 17 18.68 8.39 13.75
N ALA A 18 17.35 8.31 13.87
CA ALA A 18 16.66 7.23 14.56
C ALA A 18 16.79 5.84 13.89
N TYR A 19 17.29 5.78 12.64
CA TYR A 19 17.40 4.55 11.85
C TYR A 19 18.84 4.21 11.47
N GLN A 20 19.85 4.91 12.02
CA GLN A 20 21.26 4.62 11.75
C GLN A 20 21.65 3.17 12.12
N ASP A 21 21.11 2.62 13.21
CA ASP A 21 21.32 1.22 13.62
C ASP A 21 20.68 0.22 12.65
N LYS A 22 19.64 0.64 11.91
CA LYS A 22 18.91 -0.19 10.94
C LYS A 22 19.61 -0.30 9.59
N MET A 23 20.65 0.51 9.33
CA MET A 23 21.44 0.41 8.09
C MET A 23 22.14 -0.94 7.92
N ALA A 24 22.39 -1.67 9.01
CA ALA A 24 22.93 -3.02 8.97
C ALA A 24 21.95 -4.08 8.40
N ASN A 25 20.67 -3.74 8.25
CA ASN A 25 19.64 -4.60 7.66
C ASN A 25 18.96 -3.90 6.47
N PRO A 26 19.59 -3.90 5.28
CA PRO A 26 19.04 -3.21 4.12
C PRO A 26 17.85 -3.98 3.54
N PHE A 27 16.63 -3.53 3.84
CA PHE A 27 15.42 -3.96 3.14
C PHE A 27 15.06 -2.95 2.04
N ASN A 28 14.43 -3.45 0.97
CA ASN A 28 13.93 -2.59 -0.09
C ASN A 28 12.58 -2.02 0.33
N VAL A 29 12.41 -0.71 0.16
CA VAL A 29 11.11 -0.04 0.29
C VAL A 29 10.67 0.39 -1.10
N GLN A 30 9.39 0.16 -1.39
CA GLN A 30 8.76 0.57 -2.64
C GLN A 30 7.63 1.52 -2.31
N TYR A 31 7.63 2.69 -2.97
CA TYR A 31 6.51 3.61 -2.94
C TYR A 31 5.59 3.31 -4.11
N VAL A 32 4.29 3.36 -3.84
CA VAL A 32 3.26 3.18 -4.85
C VAL A 32 2.41 4.43 -4.88
N ASP A 33 2.43 5.13 -6.01
CA ASP A 33 1.67 6.36 -6.23
C ASP A 33 0.41 6.09 -7.06
N GLY A 34 -0.51 7.06 -7.06
CA GLY A 34 -1.74 7.00 -7.86
C GLY A 34 -2.78 6.01 -7.36
N ILE A 35 -2.57 5.43 -6.17
CA ILE A 35 -3.57 4.60 -5.50
C ILE A 35 -4.74 5.49 -5.09
N ALA A 36 -5.95 5.06 -5.44
CA ALA A 36 -7.16 5.74 -5.01
C ALA A 36 -7.31 5.70 -3.48
N GLN A 37 -7.49 6.86 -2.86
CA GLN A 37 -7.70 6.94 -1.43
C GLN A 37 -9.17 6.66 -1.08
N GLN A 38 -9.41 6.16 0.14
CA GLN A 38 -10.76 6.12 0.68
C GLN A 38 -11.37 7.53 0.75
N THR A 39 -12.69 7.65 0.57
CA THR A 39 -13.38 8.93 0.68
C THR A 39 -13.24 9.51 2.09
N ILE A 40 -13.10 10.84 2.18
CA ILE A 40 -13.00 11.54 3.47
C ILE A 40 -14.23 11.23 4.33
N GLY A 41 -14.02 10.97 5.62
CA GLY A 41 -15.08 10.58 6.55
C GLY A 41 -15.49 9.09 6.50
N SER A 42 -14.87 8.27 5.64
CA SER A 42 -15.04 6.81 5.70
C SER A 42 -14.40 6.21 6.96
N LEU A 43 -15.12 5.30 7.62
CA LEU A 43 -14.64 4.53 8.77
C LEU A 43 -14.10 3.15 8.39
N ASP A 44 -14.10 2.81 7.09
CA ASP A 44 -13.75 1.48 6.58
C ASP A 44 -12.24 1.35 6.27
N CYS A 45 -11.36 2.04 7.01
CA CYS A 45 -9.93 2.05 6.71
C CYS A 45 -9.26 0.67 6.81
N GLY A 46 -9.70 -0.17 7.75
CA GLY A 46 -9.21 -1.54 7.90
C GLY A 46 -9.43 -2.38 6.63
N PRO A 47 -10.69 -2.54 6.17
CA PRO A 47 -11.00 -3.21 4.92
C PRO A 47 -10.22 -2.69 3.70
N PHE A 48 -10.08 -1.38 3.54
CA PHE A 48 -9.30 -0.81 2.43
C PHE A 48 -7.82 -1.23 2.48
N VAL A 49 -7.18 -1.13 3.65
CA VAL A 49 -5.78 -1.54 3.82
C VAL A 49 -5.61 -3.04 3.58
N ALA A 50 -6.51 -3.87 4.13
CA ALA A 50 -6.47 -5.32 3.96
C ALA A 50 -6.55 -5.70 2.47
N THR A 51 -7.47 -5.09 1.72
CA THR A 51 -7.58 -5.32 0.28
C THR A 51 -6.30 -4.90 -0.46
N TYR A 52 -5.70 -3.75 -0.17
CA TYR A 52 -4.43 -3.38 -0.81
C TYR A 52 -3.30 -4.36 -0.50
N VAL A 53 -3.24 -4.88 0.73
CA VAL A 53 -2.27 -5.91 1.11
C VAL A 53 -2.51 -7.21 0.33
N GLU A 54 -3.76 -7.63 0.14
CA GLU A 54 -4.11 -8.81 -0.66
C GLU A 54 -3.67 -8.64 -2.13
N TYR A 55 -4.04 -7.54 -2.78
CA TYR A 55 -3.62 -7.24 -4.15
C TYR A 55 -2.09 -7.30 -4.31
N LEU A 56 -1.35 -6.67 -3.40
CA LEU A 56 0.11 -6.66 -3.45
C LEU A 56 0.72 -8.04 -3.17
N SER A 57 0.11 -8.81 -2.27
CA SER A 57 0.55 -10.18 -1.94
C SER A 57 0.36 -11.13 -3.13
N ASP A 58 -0.72 -10.95 -3.89
CA ASP A 58 -1.01 -11.71 -5.11
C ASP A 58 -0.23 -11.19 -6.34
N GLY A 59 0.56 -10.12 -6.18
CA GLY A 59 1.29 -9.48 -7.28
C GLY A 59 0.37 -8.79 -8.31
N LEU A 60 -0.88 -8.51 -7.93
CA LEU A 60 -1.85 -7.83 -8.77
C LEU A 60 -1.59 -6.32 -8.80
N GLN A 61 -1.98 -5.69 -9.91
CA GLN A 61 -1.95 -4.24 -9.99
C GLN A 61 -3.02 -3.66 -9.07
N VAL A 62 -2.61 -2.71 -8.25
CA VAL A 62 -3.53 -1.99 -7.37
C VAL A 62 -4.50 -1.14 -8.20
N PRO A 63 -5.82 -1.22 -7.95
CA PRO A 63 -6.81 -0.42 -8.65
C PRO A 63 -6.65 1.08 -8.36
N ASN A 64 -6.79 1.90 -9.42
CA ASN A 64 -6.69 3.36 -9.36
C ASN A 64 -8.07 4.04 -9.38
N ASP A 65 -9.15 3.27 -9.52
CA ASP A 65 -10.54 3.71 -9.65
C ASP A 65 -11.30 3.74 -8.31
N GLY A 66 -10.64 3.38 -7.21
CA GLY A 66 -11.21 3.37 -5.86
C GLY A 66 -11.85 2.03 -5.50
N LEU A 67 -11.80 1.69 -4.23
CA LEU A 67 -12.46 0.48 -3.71
C LEU A 67 -13.87 0.81 -3.19
N ASP A 68 -14.84 -0.05 -3.48
CA ASP A 68 -16.19 0.07 -2.94
C ASP A 68 -16.24 -0.40 -1.48
N ALA A 69 -16.31 0.56 -0.55
CA ALA A 69 -16.41 0.30 0.89
C ALA A 69 -17.58 -0.64 1.25
N GLY A 70 -18.73 -0.48 0.57
CA GLY A 70 -19.91 -1.30 0.83
C GLY A 70 -19.72 -2.75 0.38
N LEU A 71 -19.00 -2.96 -0.72
CA LEU A 71 -18.61 -4.29 -1.19
C LEU A 71 -17.59 -4.94 -0.24
N LEU A 72 -16.54 -4.20 0.13
CA LEU A 72 -15.51 -4.70 1.05
C LEU A 72 -16.11 -5.13 2.38
N ARG A 73 -17.02 -4.33 2.95
CA ARG A 73 -17.70 -4.69 4.20
C ARG A 73 -18.49 -6.00 4.07
N LYS A 74 -19.14 -6.26 2.93
CA LYS A 74 -19.86 -7.53 2.71
C LYS A 74 -18.91 -8.72 2.60
N ILE A 75 -17.78 -8.56 1.92
CA ILE A 75 -16.76 -9.60 1.79
C ILE A 75 -16.20 -9.95 3.18
N TYR A 76 -15.72 -8.94 3.92
CA TYR A 76 -15.10 -9.17 5.23
C TYR A 76 -16.10 -9.54 6.34
N ALA A 77 -17.37 -9.19 6.22
CA ALA A 77 -18.39 -9.66 7.17
C ALA A 77 -18.82 -11.12 6.94
N ALA A 78 -18.49 -11.70 5.79
CA ALA A 78 -18.80 -13.10 5.44
C ALA A 78 -17.64 -14.08 5.74
N LEU A 79 -16.49 -13.56 6.18
CA LEU A 79 -15.33 -14.30 6.66
C LEU A 79 -15.51 -14.70 8.13
#